data_AF-A0A8J3JBQ5-F1
#
_entry.id   AF-A0A8J3JBQ5-F1
#
_cell.length_a   1.000
_cell.length_b   1.000
_cell.length_c   1.000
_cell.angle_alpha   90.00
_cell.angle_beta   90.00
_cell.angle_gamma   90.00
#
_symmetry.space_group_name_H-M   'P 1'
#
loop_
_entity.id
_entity.type
_entity.pdbx_description
1 polymer ?
#
loop_
_entity_poly.entity_id
_entity_poly.type
_entity_poly.pdbx_seq_one_letter_code
_entity_poly.pdbx_strand_id
1 'polypeptide(L)'
;MTADEYRVSLSDFSDAIDVVDAQSRAISGVLADLSGTFKQVEGEWLSPSGSTFAALAREYSADADRLDTLLKDILTRMRTTYRNYADAERHNVDNLTA
;
A
#
# COMPACT_ATOMS: atom_id res chain seq x y z
N MET A 1 -8.63 16.25 -24.87
CA MET A 1 -9.28 15.70 -23.67
C MET A 1 -10.61 16.39 -23.49
N THR A 2 -11.70 15.68 -23.72
CA THR A 2 -13.08 16.12 -23.47
C THR A 2 -13.46 15.85 -22.00
N ALA A 3 -14.59 16.41 -21.54
CA ALA A 3 -15.10 16.14 -20.19
C ALA A 3 -15.41 14.65 -19.97
N ASP A 4 -15.93 13.97 -20.99
CA ASP A 4 -16.23 12.53 -20.93
C ASP A 4 -14.94 11.69 -20.89
N GLU A 5 -13.94 12.04 -21.70
CA GLU A 5 -12.61 11.39 -21.66
C GLU A 5 -11.94 11.56 -20.29
N TYR A 6 -12.12 12.71 -19.64
CA TYR A 6 -11.58 12.97 -18.31
C TYR A 6 -12.30 12.17 -17.21
N ARG A 7 -13.64 12.10 -17.25
CA ARG A 7 -14.43 11.27 -16.33
C ARG A 7 -14.07 9.79 -16.42
N VAL A 8 -13.91 9.26 -17.64
CA VAL A 8 -13.44 7.89 -17.86
C VAL A 8 -12.05 7.71 -17.23
N SER A 9 -11.12 8.65 -17.47
CA SER A 9 -9.78 8.59 -16.88
C SER A 9 -9.79 8.62 -15.34
N LEU A 10 -10.71 9.36 -14.71
CA LEU A 10 -10.87 9.35 -13.26
C LEU A 10 -11.45 8.04 -12.75
N SER A 11 -12.42 7.44 -13.47
CA SER A 11 -12.95 6.12 -13.14
C SER A 11 -11.84 5.07 -13.19
N ASP A 12 -11.07 5.03 -14.28
CA ASP A 12 -9.95 4.10 -14.45
C ASP A 12 -8.90 4.28 -13.34
N PHE A 13 -8.66 5.53 -12.89
CA PHE A 13 -7.73 5.78 -11.81
C PHE A 13 -8.27 5.32 -10.44
N SER A 14 -9.58 5.44 -10.21
CA SER A 14 -10.23 4.88 -9.02
C SER A 14 -10.11 3.35 -8.99
N ASP A 15 -10.37 2.69 -10.12
CA ASP A 15 -10.24 1.24 -10.23
C ASP A 15 -8.79 0.78 -9.97
N ALA A 16 -7.81 1.54 -10.47
CA ALA A 16 -6.40 1.29 -10.18
C ALA A 16 -6.08 1.43 -8.68
N ILE A 17 -6.67 2.41 -7.97
CA ILE A 17 -6.53 2.54 -6.51
C ILE A 17 -7.05 1.29 -5.80
N ASP A 18 -8.21 0.78 -6.21
CA ASP A 18 -8.83 -0.39 -5.59
C ASP A 18 -8.00 -1.66 -5.80
N VAL A 19 -7.45 -1.84 -7.01
CA VAL A 19 -6.53 -2.95 -7.31
C VAL A 19 -5.28 -2.85 -6.43
N VAL A 20 -4.66 -1.68 -6.33
CA VAL A 20 -3.46 -1.48 -5.50
C VAL A 20 -3.78 -1.68 -4.01
N ASP A 21 -4.95 -1.26 -3.53
CA ASP A 21 -5.37 -1.45 -2.13
C ASP A 21 -5.55 -2.93 -1.81
N ALA A 22 -6.19 -3.68 -2.71
CA ALA A 22 -6.38 -5.11 -2.56
C ALA A 22 -5.05 -5.87 -2.53
N GLN A 23 -4.13 -5.56 -3.45
CA GLN A 23 -2.81 -6.20 -3.49
C GLN A 23 -1.96 -5.81 -2.28
N SER A 24 -2.02 -4.56 -1.84
CA SER A 24 -1.34 -4.08 -0.63
C SER A 24 -1.79 -4.88 0.60
N ARG A 25 -3.10 -5.05 0.80
CA ARG A 25 -3.64 -5.86 1.91
C ARG A 25 -3.20 -7.32 1.84
N ALA A 26 -3.18 -7.92 0.65
CA ALA A 26 -2.72 -9.29 0.47
C ALA A 26 -1.25 -9.44 0.87
N ILE A 27 -0.40 -8.51 0.45
CA ILE A 27 1.03 -8.48 0.81
C ILE A 27 1.20 -8.29 2.33
N SER A 28 0.50 -7.32 2.95
CA SER A 28 0.56 -7.12 4.40
C SER A 28 0.13 -8.37 5.18
N GLY A 29 -0.86 -9.12 4.67
CA GLY A 29 -1.25 -10.41 5.24
C GLY A 29 -0.11 -11.44 5.22
N VAL A 30 0.53 -11.63 4.07
CA VAL A 30 1.68 -12.54 3.93
C VAL A 30 2.85 -12.12 4.84
N LEU A 31 3.12 -10.82 4.95
CA LEU A 31 4.17 -10.31 5.84
C LEU A 31 3.87 -10.60 7.31
N ALA A 32 2.60 -10.48 7.73
CA ALA A 32 2.18 -10.79 9.08
C ALA A 32 2.32 -12.29 9.40
N ASP A 33 1.93 -13.17 8.46
CA ASP A 33 2.02 -14.62 8.63
C ASP A 33 3.48 -15.09 8.77
N LEU A 34 4.37 -14.57 7.92
CA LEU A 34 5.81 -14.84 8.00
C LEU A 34 6.41 -14.29 9.29
N SER A 35 6.02 -13.09 9.71
CA SER A 35 6.44 -12.52 11.01
C SER A 35 6.02 -13.41 12.18
N GLY A 36 4.81 -13.98 12.12
CA GLY A 36 4.34 -14.97 13.10
C GLY A 36 5.21 -16.22 13.12
N THR A 37 5.56 -16.73 11.93
CA THR A 37 6.44 -17.90 11.77
C THR A 37 7.84 -17.63 12.35
N PHE A 38 8.45 -16.48 12.06
CA PHE A 38 9.74 -16.10 12.62
C PHE A 38 9.72 -16.07 14.15
N LYS A 39 8.68 -15.47 14.74
CA LYS A 39 8.52 -15.42 16.21
C LYS A 39 8.38 -16.81 16.83
N GLN A 40 7.63 -17.71 16.18
CA GLN A 40 7.48 -19.08 16.66
C GLN A 40 8.82 -19.81 16.68
N VAL A 41 9.56 -19.76 15.56
CA VAL A 41 10.85 -20.44 15.44
C VAL A 41 11.88 -19.86 16.42
N GLU A 42 11.90 -18.55 16.62
CA GLU A 42 12.78 -17.91 17.61
C GLU A 42 12.48 -18.39 19.04
N GLY A 43 11.19 -18.56 19.38
CA GLY A 43 10.78 -19.05 20.70
C GLY A 43 11.11 -20.53 20.96
N GLU A 44 11.15 -21.35 19.92
CA GLU A 44 11.43 -22.79 20.01
C GLU A 44 12.92 -23.12 19.87
N TRP A 45 13.71 -22.26 19.22
CA TRP A 45 15.12 -22.52 18.89
C TRP A 45 16.11 -22.00 19.95
N LEU A 46 16.31 -22.77 21.01
CA LEU A 46 17.14 -22.41 22.17
C LEU A 46 18.66 -22.72 22.05
N SER A 47 19.15 -23.10 20.87
CA SER A 47 20.58 -23.43 20.68
C SER A 47 21.41 -22.19 20.29
N PRO A 48 22.76 -22.23 20.38
CA PRO A 48 23.61 -21.10 19.96
C PRO A 48 23.39 -20.65 18.51
N SER A 49 22.98 -21.57 17.62
CA SER A 49 22.58 -21.26 16.24
C SER A 49 21.29 -20.42 16.15
N GLY A 50 20.47 -20.41 17.20
CA GLY A 50 19.29 -19.54 17.32
C GLY A 50 19.66 -18.05 17.32
N SER A 51 20.89 -17.69 17.69
CA SER A 51 21.35 -16.29 17.63
C SER A 51 21.44 -15.74 16.21
N THR A 52 21.86 -16.57 15.24
CA THR A 52 21.88 -16.21 13.81
C THR A 52 20.46 -16.12 13.25
N PHE A 53 19.57 -17.01 13.70
CA PHE A 53 18.16 -16.95 13.34
C PHE A 53 17.48 -15.66 13.85
N ALA A 54 17.76 -15.26 15.09
CA ALA A 54 17.24 -14.01 15.66
C ALA A 54 17.73 -12.76 14.89
N ALA A 55 18.94 -12.79 14.32
CA ALA A 55 19.42 -11.72 13.46
C ALA A 55 18.61 -11.65 12.15
N LEU A 56 18.40 -12.79 11.50
CA LEU A 56 17.58 -12.90 10.29
C LEU A 56 16.12 -12.47 10.55
N ALA A 57 15.54 -12.87 11.68
CA ALA A 57 14.18 -12.49 12.07
C ALA A 57 14.02 -10.97 12.23
N ARG A 58 15.04 -10.29 12.79
CA ARG A 58 15.05 -8.82 12.91
C ARG A 58 15.18 -8.14 11.56
N GLU A 59 16.06 -8.62 10.69
CA GLU A 59 16.21 -8.10 9.33
C GLU A 59 14.91 -8.24 8.54
N TYR A 60 14.30 -9.42 8.59
CA TYR A 60 13.00 -9.67 7.97
C TYR A 60 11.92 -8.71 8.49
N SER A 61 11.81 -8.52 9.81
CA SER A 61 10.82 -7.62 10.40
C SER A 61 11.01 -6.18 9.91
N ALA A 62 12.25 -5.70 9.83
CA ALA A 62 12.55 -4.35 9.37
C ALA A 62 12.17 -4.15 7.89
N ASP A 63 12.47 -5.14 7.05
CA ASP A 63 12.13 -5.10 5.62
C ASP A 63 10.61 -5.22 5.39
N ALA A 64 9.93 -6.05 6.18
CA ALA A 64 8.47 -6.19 6.16
C ALA A 64 7.79 -4.85 6.53
N ASP A 65 8.22 -4.22 7.62
CA ASP A 65 7.69 -2.92 8.06
C ASP A 65 7.93 -1.83 7.01
N ARG A 66 9.11 -1.84 6.37
CA ARG A 66 9.45 -0.89 5.30
C ARG A 66 8.56 -1.08 4.07
N LEU A 67 8.32 -2.33 3.65
CA LEU A 67 7.47 -2.63 2.51
C LEU A 67 6.01 -2.21 2.79
N ASP A 68 5.47 -2.56 3.95
CA ASP A 68 4.12 -2.16 4.36
C ASP A 68 3.95 -0.63 4.41
N THR A 69 4.97 0.08 4.91
CA THR A 69 5.01 1.55 4.92
C THR A 69 4.97 2.13 3.50
N LEU A 70 5.77 1.58 2.58
CA LEU A 70 5.83 2.05 1.18
C LEU A 70 4.50 1.83 0.46
N LEU A 71 3.85 0.69 0.67
CA LEU A 71 2.54 0.38 0.09
C LEU A 71 1.46 1.36 0.58
N LYS A 72 1.46 1.68 1.88
CA LYS A 72 0.55 2.67 2.47
C LYS A 72 0.80 4.09 1.96
N ASP A 73 2.07 4.48 1.76
CA ASP A 73 2.42 5.78 1.21
C ASP A 73 1.94 5.92 -0.25
N ILE A 74 2.17 4.91 -1.09
CA ILE A 74 1.69 4.91 -2.48
C ILE A 74 0.17 5.05 -2.54
N LEU A 75 -0.57 4.30 -1.73
CA LEU A 75 -2.03 4.42 -1.66
C LEU A 75 -2.49 5.81 -1.21
N THR A 76 -1.79 6.39 -0.24
CA THR A 76 -2.08 7.74 0.25
C THR A 76 -1.87 8.78 -0.86
N ARG A 77 -0.77 8.66 -1.61
CA ARG A 77 -0.48 9.53 -2.74
C ARG A 77 -1.50 9.37 -3.86
N MET A 78 -1.84 8.14 -4.25
CA MET A 78 -2.83 7.91 -5.32
C MET A 78 -4.20 8.52 -4.94
N ARG A 79 -4.68 8.28 -3.72
CA ARG A 79 -5.94 8.87 -3.21
C ARG A 79 -5.90 10.39 -3.17
N THR A 80 -4.76 10.97 -2.78
CA THR A 80 -4.58 12.42 -2.76
C THR A 80 -4.62 12.99 -4.18
N THR A 81 -3.90 12.37 -5.12
CA THR A 81 -3.90 12.75 -6.53
C THR A 81 -5.30 12.66 -7.13
N TYR A 82 -6.05 11.58 -6.85
CA TYR A 82 -7.44 11.43 -7.30
C TYR A 82 -8.32 12.59 -6.82
N ARG A 83 -8.27 12.91 -5.51
CA ARG A 83 -9.05 14.03 -4.93
C ARG A 83 -8.69 15.36 -5.58
N ASN A 84 -7.39 15.65 -5.74
CA ASN A 84 -6.93 16.88 -6.38
C ASN A 84 -7.51 17.03 -7.80
N TYR A 85 -7.55 15.94 -8.56
CA TYR A 85 -8.13 15.95 -9.91
C TYR A 85 -9.65 16.12 -9.89
N ALA A 86 -10.37 15.37 -9.04
CA ALA A 86 -11.82 15.50 -8.91
C ALA A 86 -12.25 16.92 -8.46
N ASP A 87 -11.51 17.53 -7.54
CA ASP A 87 -11.77 18.89 -7.06
C ASP A 87 -11.49 19.92 -8.17
N ALA A 88 -10.39 19.76 -8.93
CA ALA A 88 -10.07 20.63 -10.06
C ALA A 88 -11.15 20.57 -11.16
N GLU A 89 -11.69 19.38 -11.46
CA GLU A 89 -12.81 19.25 -12.39
C GLU A 89 -14.04 19.98 -11.91
N ARG A 90 -14.41 19.79 -10.63
CA ARG A 90 -15.57 20.46 -10.04
C ARG A 90 -15.46 21.98 -10.15
N HIS A 91 -14.30 22.53 -9.81
CA HIS A 91 -14.03 23.97 -9.96
C HIS A 91 -14.13 24.44 -11.43
N ASN A 92 -13.63 23.65 -12.38
CA ASN A 92 -13.70 24.02 -13.80
C ASN A 92 -15.13 23.97 -14.33
N VAL A 93 -15.93 22.97 -13.94
CA VAL A 93 -17.35 22.88 -14.31
C VAL A 93 -18.12 24.06 -13.73
N ASP A 94 -17.93 24.37 -12.44
CA ASP A 94 -18.59 25.49 -11.78
C ASP A 94 -18.27 26.81 -12.50
N ASN A 95 -17.01 27.05 -12.86
CA ASN A 95 -16.58 28.25 -13.61
C ASN A 95 -17.13 28.34 -15.04
N LEU A 96 -17.41 27.21 -15.70
CA LEU A 96 -17.97 27.18 -17.06
C LEU A 96 -19.50 27.30 -17.09
N THR A 97 -20.15 27.06 -15.95
CA THR A 97 -21.61 27.15 -15.79
C THR A 97 -22.09 28.42 -15.07
N ALA A 98 -21.16 29.25 -14.57
CA ALA A 98 -21.40 30.56 -13.96
C ALA A 98 -21.41 31.68 -15.01
#